data_AF-A0A0A8K6E4-F1
#
_entry.id   AF-A0A0A8K6E4-F1
#
_cell.length_a   1.000
_cell.length_b   1.000
_cell.length_c   1.000
_cell.angle_alpha   90.00
_cell.angle_beta   90.00
_cell.angle_gamma   90.00
#
_symmetry.space_group_name_H-M   'P 1'
#
loop_
_entity.id
_entity.type
_entity.pdbx_description
1 polymer ?
#
loop_
_entity_poly.entity_id
_entity_poly.type
_entity_poly.pdbx_seq_one_letter_code
_entity_poly.pdbx_strand_id
1 'polypeptide(L)'
;MDDPSVTEIYVNKLISAAFDGASVSLTFGVARVLPTGNPDAGAVEGTGAANIHVTSRLALSPAAAADLTKSLGKMLNTLKEMADKRLEEQQPN
;
A
#
# COMPACT_ATOMS: atom_id res chain seq x y z
N MET A 1 18.08 -30.91 -14.29
CA MET A 1 17.97 -30.91 -12.82
C MET A 1 18.40 -29.52 -12.41
N ASP A 2 17.54 -28.76 -11.74
CA ASP A 2 17.81 -27.37 -11.40
C ASP A 2 19.02 -27.27 -10.46
N ASP A 3 19.74 -26.15 -10.54
CA ASP A 3 20.98 -25.93 -9.80
C ASP A 3 20.71 -25.90 -8.28
N PRO A 4 21.27 -26.83 -7.48
CA PRO A 4 21.02 -26.91 -6.04
C PRO A 4 21.61 -25.73 -5.25
N SER A 5 22.41 -24.87 -5.89
CA SER A 5 22.94 -23.64 -5.27
C SER A 5 21.96 -22.45 -5.35
N VAL A 6 20.85 -22.57 -6.08
CA VAL A 6 19.85 -21.51 -6.22
C VAL A 6 18.83 -21.59 -5.08
N THR A 7 18.88 -20.62 -4.16
CA THR A 7 17.84 -20.44 -3.14
C THR A 7 16.61 -19.77 -3.76
N GLU A 8 15.51 -20.50 -3.88
CA GLU A 8 14.24 -19.91 -4.31
C GLU A 8 13.63 -19.02 -3.23
N ILE A 9 13.35 -17.75 -3.58
CA ILE A 9 12.65 -16.82 -2.69
C ILE A 9 11.32 -16.43 -3.32
N TYR A 10 10.23 -16.72 -2.61
CA TYR A 10 8.87 -16.42 -3.05
C TYR A 10 8.39 -15.10 -2.44
N VAL A 11 7.88 -14.20 -3.29
CA VAL A 11 7.34 -12.90 -2.87
C VAL A 11 5.98 -12.66 -3.50
N ASN A 12 4.98 -12.35 -2.67
CA ASN A 12 3.65 -11.97 -3.12
C ASN A 12 3.51 -10.46 -3.21
N LYS A 13 2.88 -9.98 -4.29
CA LYS A 13 2.43 -8.58 -4.40
C LYS A 13 1.14 -8.40 -3.60
N LEU A 14 1.11 -7.42 -2.72
CA LEU A 14 -0.08 -6.99 -2.00
C LEU A 14 -0.61 -5.71 -2.63
N ILE A 15 -1.85 -5.77 -3.13
CA ILE A 15 -2.63 -4.60 -3.53
C ILE A 15 -3.94 -4.68 -2.76
N SER A 16 -4.18 -3.72 -1.87
CA SER A 16 -5.42 -3.61 -1.10
C SER A 16 -6.06 -2.25 -1.31
N ALA A 17 -7.38 -2.24 -1.36
CA ALA A 17 -8.20 -1.03 -1.37
C ALA A 17 -9.25 -1.17 -0.26
N ALA A 18 -9.30 -0.20 0.65
CA ALA A 18 -10.31 -0.15 1.71
C ALA A 18 -11.04 1.18 1.68
N PHE A 19 -12.34 1.17 1.99
CA PHE A 19 -13.16 2.36 2.17
C PHE A 19 -13.81 2.34 3.55
N ASP A 20 -13.54 3.36 4.36
CA ASP A 20 -14.02 3.46 5.75
C ASP A 20 -15.17 4.47 5.91
N GLY A 21 -15.77 4.93 4.80
CA GLY A 21 -16.83 5.94 4.80
C GLY A 21 -16.32 7.37 4.63
N ALA A 22 -15.03 7.63 4.89
CA ALA A 22 -14.43 8.97 4.80
C ALA A 22 -13.12 9.01 4.01
N SER A 23 -12.52 7.87 3.68
CA SER A 23 -11.28 7.79 2.90
C SER A 23 -11.20 6.49 2.10
N VAL A 24 -10.50 6.53 0.96
CA VAL A 24 -10.08 5.34 0.22
C VAL A 24 -8.59 5.12 0.50
N SER A 25 -8.25 4.03 1.18
CA SER A 25 -6.87 3.64 1.44
C SER A 25 -6.41 2.62 0.43
N LEU A 26 -5.38 2.97 -0.35
CA LEU A 26 -4.70 2.06 -1.27
C LEU A 26 -3.37 1.63 -0.67
N THR A 27 -3.23 0.34 -0.37
CA THR A 27 -2.00 -0.24 0.15
C THR A 27 -1.28 -1.01 -0.95
N PHE A 28 -0.05 -0.60 -1.25
CA PHE A 28 0.85 -1.33 -2.14
C PHE A 28 2.01 -1.87 -1.31
N GLY A 29 2.25 -3.17 -1.38
CA GLY A 29 3.33 -3.77 -0.62
C GLY A 29 3.71 -5.15 -1.13
N VAL A 30 4.57 -5.79 -0.35
CA VAL A 30 4.97 -7.17 -0.58
C VAL A 30 4.93 -7.94 0.71
N ALA A 31 4.41 -9.17 0.64
CA ALA A 31 4.54 -10.13 1.71
C ALA A 31 5.63 -11.13 1.33
N ARG A 32 6.64 -11.27 2.19
CA ARG A 32 7.63 -12.36 2.08
C ARG A 32 7.01 -13.61 2.67
N VAL A 33 6.99 -14.69 1.90
CA VAL A 33 6.70 -16.01 2.44
C VAL A 33 8.04 -16.72 2.50
N LEU A 34 8.59 -16.88 3.70
CA LEU A 34 9.69 -17.80 3.91
C LEU A 34 9.08 -19.20 4.00
N PRO A 35 9.36 -20.12 3.07
CA PRO A 35 8.84 -21.48 3.17
C PRO A 35 9.30 -22.09 4.49
N THR A 36 8.36 -22.62 5.28
CA THR A 36 8.68 -23.40 6.47
C THR A 36 9.17 -24.78 6.02
N GLY A 37 10.41 -24.82 5.53
CA GLY A 37 11.07 -26.01 5.00
C GLY A 37 12.54 -25.99 5.36
N ASN A 38 12.86 -26.59 6.51
CA ASN A 38 14.18 -26.93 7.03
C ASN A 38 15.02 -25.77 7.63
N PRO A 39 15.02 -25.58 8.97
CA PRO A 39 15.89 -24.63 9.65
C PRO A 39 17.39 -24.98 9.59
N ASP A 40 17.75 -26.20 9.18
CA ASP A 40 19.14 -26.70 9.14
C ASP A 40 19.78 -26.66 7.74
N ALA A 41 19.05 -26.23 6.71
CA ALA A 41 19.63 -26.01 5.38
C ALA A 41 20.27 -24.61 5.31
N GLY A 42 21.34 -24.43 6.09
CA GLY A 42 22.26 -23.30 5.96
C GLY A 42 21.61 -21.93 6.10
N ALA A 43 21.38 -21.50 7.34
CA ALA A 43 21.49 -20.08 7.66
C ALA A 43 22.92 -19.65 7.29
N VAL A 44 23.14 -19.26 6.03
CA VAL A 44 24.39 -18.62 5.63
C VAL A 44 24.38 -17.25 6.28
N GLU A 45 24.97 -17.17 7.47
CA GLU A 45 25.39 -15.90 8.06
C GLU A 45 26.22 -15.15 7.00
N GLY A 46 25.64 -14.09 6.45
CA GLY A 46 26.27 -13.28 5.41
C GLY A 46 25.52 -13.18 4.09
N THR A 47 24.56 -14.07 3.77
CA THR A 47 23.61 -13.81 2.67
C THR A 47 22.52 -12.90 3.18
N GLY A 48 22.87 -11.63 3.38
CA GLY A 48 21.93 -10.58 3.76
C GLY A 48 20.67 -10.73 2.92
N ALA A 49 19.53 -10.85 3.59
CA ALA A 49 18.22 -11.06 2.98
C ALA A 49 18.14 -10.27 1.67
N ALA A 50 18.15 -10.98 0.54
CA ALA A 50 18.26 -10.35 -0.77
C ALA A 50 17.28 -9.18 -0.85
N ASN A 51 17.77 -7.99 -1.21
CA ASN A 51 16.93 -6.81 -1.33
C ASN A 51 16.00 -7.00 -2.52
N ILE A 52 14.80 -7.51 -2.27
CA ILE A 52 13.78 -7.69 -3.30
C ILE A 52 13.01 -6.39 -3.45
N HIS A 53 13.23 -5.73 -4.58
CA HIS A 53 12.50 -4.54 -4.97
C HIS A 53 11.28 -4.92 -5.79
N VAL A 54 10.10 -4.50 -5.35
CA VAL A 54 8.85 -4.73 -6.09
C VAL A 54 8.22 -3.41 -6.48
N THR A 55 8.12 -3.21 -7.79
CA THR A 55 7.43 -2.07 -8.36
C THR A 55 5.94 -2.37 -8.46
N SER A 56 5.14 -1.60 -7.73
CA SER A 56 3.68 -1.53 -7.90
C SER A 56 3.35 -0.35 -8.81
N ARG A 57 2.43 -0.54 -9.76
CA ARG A 57 1.95 0.51 -10.66
C ARG A 57 0.44 0.62 -10.54
N LEU A 58 -0.03 1.84 -10.30
CA LEU A 58 -1.44 2.19 -10.45
C LEU A 58 -1.63 2.79 -11.85
N ALA A 59 -2.47 2.17 -12.67
CA ALA A 59 -2.84 2.68 -13.98
C ALA A 59 -4.30 3.16 -13.94
N LEU A 60 -4.53 4.40 -14.33
CA LEU A 60 -5.86 5.00 -14.43
C LEU A 60 -6.09 5.44 -15.88
N SER A 61 -7.30 5.22 -16.38
CA SER A 61 -7.72 5.87 -17.62
C SER A 61 -7.87 7.38 -17.39
N PRO A 62 -7.77 8.23 -18.43
CA PRO A 62 -7.99 9.67 -18.29
C PRO A 62 -9.34 10.01 -17.64
N ALA A 63 -10.40 9.26 -17.97
CA ALA A 63 -11.73 9.43 -17.37
C ALA A 63 -11.72 9.05 -15.88
N ALA A 64 -11.14 7.91 -15.52
CA ALA A 64 -11.04 7.48 -14.12
C ALA A 64 -10.19 8.46 -13.27
N ALA A 65 -9.14 9.05 -13.86
CA ALA A 65 -8.34 10.08 -13.20
C ALA A 65 -9.15 11.35 -12.94
N ALA A 66 -9.92 11.83 -13.92
CA ALA A 66 -10.78 13.00 -13.76
C ALA A 66 -11.87 12.78 -12.69
N ASP A 67 -12.50 11.61 -12.68
CA ASP A 67 -13.51 11.24 -11.69
C ASP A 67 -12.91 11.14 -10.29
N LEU A 68 -11.69 10.58 -10.17
CA LEU A 68 -10.97 10.51 -8.91
C LEU A 68 -10.65 11.92 -8.38
N THR A 69 -10.10 12.81 -9.22
CA THR A 69 -9.81 14.19 -8.84
C THR A 69 -11.07 14.94 -8.39
N LYS A 70 -12.17 14.80 -9.12
CA LYS A 70 -13.45 15.44 -8.77
C LYS A 70 -14.00 14.93 -7.44
N SER A 71 -13.92 13.63 -7.22
CA SER A 71 -14.40 12.99 -5.99
C SER A 71 -13.55 13.41 -4.78
N LEU A 72 -12.22 13.45 -4.92
CA LEU A 72 -11.33 13.99 -3.89
C LEU A 72 -11.62 15.47 -3.61
N GLY A 73 -11.79 16.30 -4.64
CA GLY A 73 -12.05 17.73 -4.47
C GLY A 73 -13.33 17.99 -3.69
N LYS A 74 -14.41 17.24 -3.96
CA LYS A 74 -15.64 17.33 -3.17
C LYS A 74 -15.41 16.96 -1.71
N MET A 75 -14.72 15.84 -1.45
CA MET A 75 -14.46 15.37 -0.11
C MET A 75 -13.64 16.37 0.71
N LEU A 76 -12.58 16.94 0.11
CA LEU A 76 -11.74 17.96 0.75
C LEU A 76 -12.52 19.25 1.04
N ASN A 77 -13.39 19.68 0.12
CA ASN A 77 -14.24 20.85 0.36
C ASN A 77 -15.23 20.60 1.49
N THR A 78 -15.86 19.43 1.55
CA THR A 78 -16.74 19.06 2.67
C THR A 78 -15.99 19.05 3.99
N LEU A 79 -14.78 18.48 4.04
CA LEU A 79 -13.95 18.52 5.25
C LEU A 79 -13.59 19.94 5.67
N LYS A 80 -13.29 20.81 4.71
CA LYS A 80 -13.01 22.24 4.95
C LYS A 80 -14.24 22.95 5.53
N GLU A 81 -15.41 22.81 4.90
CA GLU A 81 -16.65 23.41 5.37
C GLU A 81 -17.01 22.94 6.80
N MET A 82 -16.81 21.66 7.10
CA MET A 82 -17.00 21.13 8.45
C MET A 82 -16.01 21.72 9.46
N ALA A 83 -14.75 21.91 9.07
CA ALA A 83 -13.73 22.51 9.92
C ALA A 83 -14.02 24.00 10.20
N ASP A 84 -14.37 24.76 9.16
CA ASP A 84 -14.71 26.18 9.24
C ASP A 84 -15.94 26.38 10.15
N LYS A 85 -17.00 25.57 9.96
CA LYS A 85 -18.20 25.61 10.80
C LYS A 85 -17.91 25.29 12.27
N ARG A 86 -17.05 24.31 12.55
CA ARG A 86 -16.63 24.00 13.93
C ARG A 86 -15.80 25.12 14.56
N LEU A 87 -15.06 25.89 13.77
CA LEU A 87 -14.28 27.03 14.23
C LEU A 87 -15.20 28.20 14.62
N GLU A 88 -16.22 28.45 13.80
CA GLU A 88 -17.26 29.45 14.08
C GLU A 88 -18.06 29.11 15.34
N GLU A 89 -18.39 27.84 15.57
CA GLU A 89 -19.07 27.37 16.78
C GLU A 89 -18.19 27.49 18.05
N GLN A 90 -16.87 27.63 17.92
CA GLN A 90 -15.92 27.75 19.03
C GLN A 90 -15.53 29.18 19.40
N GLN A 91 -15.93 30.20 18.63
CA GLN A 91 -15.75 31.60 19.03
C GLN A 91 -16.97 32.06 19.85
N PRO A 92 -16.88 32.18 21.19
CA PRO A 92 -17.92 32.82 21.96
C PRO A 92 -17.98 34.31 21.62
N ASN A 93 -19.19 34.83 21.47
CA ASN A 93 -19.49 36.26 21.32
C ASN A 93 -18.79 37.12 22.38
#